data_AF-A0A2J0N1G2-F1
#
_entry.id   AF-A0A2J0N1G2-F1
#
_cell.length_a   1.000
_cell.length_b   1.000
_cell.length_c   1.000
_cell.angle_alpha   90.00
_cell.angle_beta   90.00
_cell.angle_gamma   90.00
#
_symmetry.space_group_name_H-M   'P 1'
#
loop_
_entity.id
_entity.type
_entity.pdbx_description
1 polymer ?
#
loop_
_entity_poly.entity_id
_entity_poly.type
_entity_poly.pdbx_seq_one_letter_code
_entity_poly.pdbx_strand_id
1 'polypeptide(L)'
;MEKIRLSKAPISAKLFITALLCIVGLIYLSLLLHIWQDTEMKPALIAKAYGSMESMELADHTHKYLPYYALYLLALPTALFMFTGYSEKLKRIFAVLPFLVIIVDIGAMWLIPYANQIFFSWVLEFAGTFLAMIFLALFLLDVYDVWLGKAD
;
A
#
# COMPACT_ATOMS: atom_id res chain seq x y z
N MET A 1 -20.86 -23.45 -6.33
CA MET A 1 -19.58 -23.27 -5.60
C MET A 1 -19.87 -22.42 -4.38
N GLU A 2 -19.63 -22.94 -3.18
CA GLU A 2 -19.69 -22.12 -1.96
C GLU A 2 -18.72 -20.94 -2.09
N LYS A 3 -19.19 -19.73 -1.77
CA LYS A 3 -18.31 -18.56 -1.72
C LYS A 3 -17.42 -18.72 -0.49
N ILE A 4 -16.13 -18.99 -0.68
CA ILE A 4 -15.12 -19.01 0.39
C ILE A 4 -15.17 -17.65 1.11
N ARG A 5 -15.32 -17.67 2.44
CA ARG A 5 -15.35 -16.47 3.28
C ARG A 5 -14.34 -16.56 4.42
N LEU A 6 -13.58 -15.49 4.65
CA LEU A 6 -12.59 -15.42 5.73
C LEU A 6 -13.24 -15.57 7.12
N SER A 7 -14.42 -14.98 7.32
CA SER A 7 -15.18 -15.10 8.57
C SER A 7 -15.57 -16.54 8.94
N LYS A 8 -15.72 -17.44 7.96
CA LYS A 8 -16.07 -18.86 8.13
C LYS A 8 -14.84 -19.78 8.21
N ALA A 9 -13.62 -19.22 8.17
CA ALA A 9 -12.39 -20.01 8.23
C ALA A 9 -12.17 -20.66 9.61
N PRO A 10 -11.48 -21.82 9.69
CA PRO A 10 -11.12 -22.42 10.97
C PRO A 10 -10.19 -21.50 11.78
N ILE A 11 -10.19 -21.65 13.11
CA ILE A 11 -9.43 -20.77 14.01
C ILE A 11 -7.93 -20.71 13.67
N SER A 12 -7.34 -21.82 13.22
CA SER A 12 -5.95 -21.87 12.78
C SER A 12 -5.66 -20.93 11.61
N ALA A 13 -6.56 -20.90 10.61
CA ALA A 13 -6.45 -20.00 9.46
C ALA A 13 -6.66 -18.54 9.87
N LYS A 14 -7.60 -18.25 10.78
CA LYS A 14 -7.82 -16.88 11.30
C LYS A 14 -6.58 -16.33 12.01
N LEU A 15 -5.98 -17.14 12.88
CA LEU A 15 -4.74 -16.81 13.58
C LEU A 15 -3.59 -16.61 12.60
N PHE A 16 -3.42 -17.51 11.63
CA PHE A 16 -2.38 -17.40 10.61
C PHE A 16 -2.50 -16.13 9.78
N ILE A 17 -3.71 -15.84 9.25
CA ILE A 17 -3.98 -14.62 8.46
C ILE A 17 -3.70 -13.37 9.29
N THR A 18 -4.16 -13.32 10.54
CA THR A 18 -3.95 -12.17 11.42
C THR A 18 -2.46 -11.97 11.70
N ALA A 19 -1.72 -13.04 12.04
CA ALA A 19 -0.29 -12.97 12.27
C ALA A 19 0.47 -12.50 11.03
N LEU A 20 0.09 -13.01 9.85
CA LEU A 20 0.68 -12.61 8.58
C LEU A 20 0.42 -11.13 8.26
N LEU A 21 -0.81 -10.64 8.46
CA LEU A 21 -1.15 -9.23 8.32
C LEU A 21 -0.36 -8.35 9.29
N CYS A 22 -0.17 -8.78 10.54
CA CYS A 22 0.67 -8.06 11.51
C CYS A 22 2.13 -7.99 11.05
N ILE A 23 2.68 -9.07 10.48
CA ILE A 23 4.03 -9.06 9.89
C ILE A 23 4.11 -8.05 8.75
N VAL A 24 3.15 -8.04 7.83
CA VAL A 24 3.11 -7.03 6.74
C VAL A 24 3.00 -5.63 7.30
N GLY A 25 2.21 -5.42 8.37
CA GLY A 25 2.12 -4.14 9.07
C GLY A 25 3.47 -3.68 9.63
N LEU A 26 4.24 -4.59 10.25
CA LEU A 26 5.59 -4.29 10.76
C LEU A 26 6.59 -3.99 9.63
N ILE A 27 6.50 -4.72 8.51
CA ILE A 27 7.29 -4.45 7.29
C ILE A 27 6.98 -3.02 6.81
N TYR A 28 5.69 -2.63 6.78
CA TYR A 28 5.33 -1.30 6.34
C TYR A 28 5.78 -0.20 7.29
N LEU A 29 5.63 -0.38 8.61
CA LEU A 29 6.13 0.58 9.60
C LEU A 29 7.64 0.81 9.47
N SER A 30 8.39 -0.25 9.17
CA SER A 30 9.84 -0.17 8.93
C SER A 30 10.15 0.65 7.67
N LEU A 31 9.37 0.47 6.60
CA LEU A 31 9.47 1.28 5.39
C LEU A 31 9.12 2.76 5.64
N LEU A 32 8.03 3.03 6.38
CA LEU A 32 7.64 4.41 6.71
C LEU A 32 8.71 5.11 7.55
N LEU A 33 9.34 4.39 8.49
CA LEU A 33 10.45 4.92 9.28
C LEU A 33 11.65 5.27 8.38
N HIS A 34 12.00 4.40 7.43
CA HIS A 34 13.07 4.67 6.47
C HIS A 34 12.78 5.92 5.61
N ILE A 35 11.57 6.04 5.06
CA ILE A 35 11.16 7.22 4.28
C ILE A 35 11.17 8.49 5.14
N TRP A 36 10.70 8.40 6.39
CA TRP A 36 10.71 9.52 7.32
C TRP A 36 12.13 9.96 7.68
N GLN A 37 13.07 9.04 7.84
CA GLN A 37 14.48 9.39 8.08
C GLN A 37 15.10 10.14 6.90
N ASP A 38 14.71 9.81 5.67
CA ASP A 38 15.27 10.42 4.46
C ASP A 38 14.62 11.78 4.12
N THR A 39 13.32 11.93 4.39
CA THR A 39 12.53 13.06 3.85
C THR A 39 11.72 13.82 4.90
N GLU A 40 11.65 13.32 6.12
CA GLU A 40 10.73 13.78 7.18
C GLU A 40 9.26 13.90 6.71
N MET A 41 8.89 13.25 5.60
CA MET A 41 7.59 13.41 4.94
C MET A 41 7.29 14.88 4.56
N LYS A 42 8.34 15.63 4.19
CA LYS A 42 8.25 17.05 3.82
C LYS A 42 8.46 17.21 2.31
N PRO A 43 7.50 17.80 1.56
CA PRO A 43 7.62 18.00 0.12
C PRO A 43 8.90 18.73 -0.32
N ALA A 44 9.41 19.67 0.50
CA ALA A 44 10.66 20.37 0.20
C ALA A 44 11.90 19.47 0.27
N LEU A 45 11.92 18.50 1.19
CA LEU A 45 13.01 17.53 1.31
C LEU A 45 12.90 16.44 0.25
N ILE A 46 11.68 16.02 -0.09
CA ILE A 46 11.40 15.15 -1.24
C ILE A 46 11.91 15.78 -2.53
N ALA A 47 11.57 17.06 -2.78
CA ALA A 47 12.04 17.79 -3.96
C ALA A 47 13.57 17.85 -4.03
N LYS A 48 14.22 18.04 -2.89
CA LYS A 48 15.69 18.04 -2.81
C LYS A 48 16.29 16.65 -3.06
N ALA A 49 15.67 15.59 -2.55
CA ALA A 49 16.16 14.22 -2.68
C ALA A 49 16.08 13.74 -4.14
N TYR A 50 14.93 13.90 -4.78
CA TYR A 50 14.69 13.39 -6.13
C TYR A 50 15.03 14.40 -7.24
N GLY A 51 15.15 15.68 -6.92
CA GLY A 51 15.29 16.75 -7.91
C GLY A 51 16.57 16.74 -8.72
N SER A 52 17.63 16.10 -8.23
CA SER A 52 18.90 15.94 -8.93
C SER A 52 19.21 14.49 -9.33
N MET A 53 18.26 13.57 -9.17
CA MET A 53 18.48 12.17 -9.50
C MET A 53 18.51 11.96 -11.01
N GLU A 54 19.46 11.15 -11.46
CA GLU A 54 19.55 10.70 -12.84
C GLU A 54 18.60 9.51 -13.10
N SER A 55 18.28 9.26 -14.37
CA SER A 55 17.35 8.18 -14.76
C SER A 55 17.74 6.81 -14.20
N MET A 56 19.04 6.55 -14.04
CA MET A 56 19.55 5.29 -13.48
C MET A 56 19.20 5.15 -12.00
N GLU A 57 19.31 6.23 -11.22
CA GLU A 57 18.95 6.25 -9.80
C GLU A 57 17.43 6.10 -9.63
N LEU A 58 16.64 6.80 -10.46
CA LEU A 58 15.18 6.66 -10.48
C LEU A 58 14.74 5.24 -10.83
N ALA A 59 15.44 4.58 -11.76
CA ALA A 59 15.19 3.19 -12.12
C ALA A 59 15.50 2.23 -10.96
N ASP A 60 16.59 2.46 -10.22
CA ASP A 60 16.93 1.67 -9.02
C ASP A 60 15.88 1.84 -7.91
N HIS A 61 15.48 3.08 -7.64
CA HIS A 61 14.38 3.38 -6.71
C HIS A 61 13.06 2.73 -7.15
N THR A 62 12.74 2.76 -8.45
CA THR A 62 11.55 2.09 -8.99
C THR A 62 11.63 0.58 -8.80
N HIS A 63 12.78 -0.03 -9.10
CA HIS A 63 12.99 -1.47 -8.93
C HIS A 63 12.87 -1.91 -7.47
N LYS A 64 13.28 -1.06 -6.53
CA LYS A 64 13.12 -1.28 -5.09
C LYS A 64 11.66 -1.12 -4.65
N TYR A 65 11.03 0.03 -4.94
CA TYR A 65 9.75 0.40 -4.33
C TYR A 65 8.53 -0.19 -5.04
N LEU A 66 8.57 -0.38 -6.35
CA LEU A 66 7.43 -0.93 -7.09
C LEU A 66 7.05 -2.34 -6.60
N PRO A 67 7.96 -3.32 -6.50
CA PRO A 67 7.63 -4.63 -5.94
C PRO A 67 7.25 -4.55 -4.45
N TYR A 68 7.89 -3.66 -3.70
CA TYR A 68 7.63 -3.50 -2.27
C TYR A 68 6.19 -3.07 -2.01
N TYR A 69 5.73 -2.01 -2.68
CA TYR A 69 4.35 -1.56 -2.57
C TYR A 69 3.37 -2.55 -3.19
N ALA A 70 3.60 -2.96 -4.44
CA ALA A 70 2.62 -3.75 -5.18
C ALA A 70 2.49 -5.19 -4.67
N LEU A 71 3.61 -5.87 -4.42
CA LEU A 71 3.62 -7.30 -4.08
C LEU A 71 3.72 -7.54 -2.58
N TYR A 72 4.63 -6.87 -1.88
CA TYR A 72 4.90 -7.20 -0.48
C TYR A 72 3.89 -6.57 0.47
N LEU A 73 3.46 -5.34 0.19
CA LEU A 73 2.56 -4.60 1.08
C LEU A 73 1.08 -4.71 0.70
N LEU A 74 0.73 -4.56 -0.58
CA LEU A 74 -0.68 -4.41 -0.98
C LEU A 74 -1.29 -5.64 -1.64
N ALA A 75 -0.54 -6.49 -2.33
CA ALA A 75 -1.11 -7.67 -2.99
C ALA A 75 -1.76 -8.63 -2.00
N LEU A 76 -1.09 -8.94 -0.87
CA LEU A 76 -1.64 -9.88 0.10
C LEU A 76 -2.90 -9.34 0.81
N PRO A 77 -2.91 -8.15 1.44
CA PRO A 77 -4.14 -7.60 2.02
C PRO A 77 -5.26 -7.44 0.98
N THR A 78 -4.94 -6.98 -0.23
CA THR A 78 -5.96 -6.87 -1.29
C THR A 78 -6.54 -8.24 -1.67
N ALA A 79 -5.69 -9.27 -1.78
CA ALA A 79 -6.12 -10.62 -2.10
C ALA A 79 -7.00 -11.20 -0.98
N LEU A 80 -6.63 -11.02 0.29
CA LEU A 80 -7.43 -11.42 1.45
C LEU A 80 -8.79 -10.70 1.43
N PHE A 81 -8.79 -9.41 1.15
CA PHE A 81 -10.01 -8.60 1.07
C PHE A 81 -11.01 -9.13 0.04
N MET A 82 -10.57 -9.81 -1.02
CA MET A 82 -11.48 -10.41 -2.02
C MET A 82 -12.34 -11.53 -1.42
N PHE A 83 -11.88 -12.19 -0.36
CA PHE A 83 -12.56 -13.30 0.32
C PHE A 83 -13.39 -12.85 1.53
N THR A 84 -13.54 -11.56 1.75
CA THR A 84 -14.36 -11.01 2.83
C THR A 84 -15.85 -11.03 2.51
N GLY A 85 -16.70 -10.79 3.52
CA GLY A 85 -18.14 -10.62 3.38
C GLY A 85 -18.58 -9.26 2.81
N TYR A 86 -17.65 -8.33 2.53
CA TYR A 86 -18.00 -6.99 2.03
C TYR A 86 -18.61 -7.00 0.62
N SER A 87 -19.29 -5.89 0.28
CA SER A 87 -19.95 -5.75 -1.01
C SER A 87 -18.98 -5.80 -2.20
N GLU A 88 -19.44 -6.34 -3.33
CA GLU A 88 -18.67 -6.36 -4.59
C GLU A 88 -18.35 -4.97 -5.14
N LYS A 89 -19.09 -3.93 -4.73
CA LYS A 89 -18.71 -2.53 -5.03
C LYS A 89 -17.40 -2.16 -4.34
N LEU A 90 -17.28 -2.48 -3.05
CA LEU A 90 -16.09 -2.15 -2.27
C LEU A 90 -14.88 -2.99 -2.70
N LYS A 91 -15.08 -4.27 -2.98
CA LYS A 91 -14.03 -5.16 -3.52
C LYS A 91 -13.47 -4.65 -4.84
N ARG A 92 -14.32 -4.18 -5.76
CA ARG A 92 -13.86 -3.58 -7.02
C ARG A 92 -13.00 -2.34 -6.82
N ILE A 93 -13.33 -1.51 -5.84
CA ILE A 93 -12.52 -0.33 -5.51
C ILE A 93 -11.13 -0.78 -5.03
N PHE A 94 -11.07 -1.63 -4.00
CA PHE A 94 -9.80 -2.08 -3.44
C PHE A 94 -9.00 -2.99 -4.37
N ALA A 95 -9.63 -3.65 -5.33
CA ALA A 95 -8.94 -4.46 -6.33
C ALA A 95 -8.10 -3.63 -7.32
N VAL A 96 -8.42 -2.34 -7.50
CA VAL A 96 -7.81 -1.50 -8.54
C VAL A 96 -7.12 -0.27 -7.95
N LEU A 97 -7.78 0.40 -7.00
CA LEU A 97 -7.33 1.68 -6.45
C LEU A 97 -5.90 1.64 -5.90
N PRO A 98 -5.46 0.66 -5.09
CA PRO A 98 -4.10 0.66 -4.53
C PRO A 98 -3.03 0.68 -5.63
N PHE A 99 -3.23 -0.11 -6.69
CA PHE A 99 -2.29 -0.22 -7.80
C PHE A 99 -2.27 1.03 -8.69
N LEU A 100 -3.41 1.69 -8.88
CA LEU A 100 -3.45 2.99 -9.55
C LEU A 100 -2.67 4.05 -8.76
N VAL A 101 -2.80 4.06 -7.44
CA VAL A 101 -2.07 5.02 -6.60
C VAL A 101 -0.57 4.73 -6.62
N ILE A 102 -0.14 3.46 -6.66
CA ILE A 102 1.29 3.11 -6.86
C ILE A 102 1.82 3.68 -8.18
N ILE A 103 1.04 3.59 -9.27
CA ILE A 103 1.44 4.16 -10.57
C ILE A 103 1.58 5.69 -10.45
N VAL A 104 0.68 6.35 -9.73
CA VAL A 104 0.76 7.80 -9.48
C VAL A 104 1.97 8.15 -8.62
N ASP A 105 2.25 7.37 -7.57
CA ASP A 105 3.39 7.54 -6.66
C ASP A 105 4.73 7.44 -7.43
N ILE A 106 4.98 6.30 -8.09
CA ILE A 106 6.19 6.08 -8.88
C ILE A 106 6.27 7.08 -10.04
N GLY A 107 5.15 7.36 -10.72
CA GLY A 107 5.10 8.35 -11.79
C GLY A 107 5.44 9.76 -11.31
N ALA A 108 4.97 10.17 -10.13
CA ALA A 108 5.31 11.46 -9.54
C ALA A 108 6.80 11.54 -9.22
N MET A 109 7.39 10.48 -8.64
CA MET A 109 8.83 10.40 -8.40
C MET A 109 9.64 10.65 -9.68
N TRP A 110 9.27 10.00 -10.78
CA TRP A 110 9.92 10.21 -12.09
C TRP A 110 9.76 11.64 -12.62
N LEU A 111 8.63 12.30 -12.36
CA LEU A 111 8.34 13.63 -12.89
C LEU A 111 8.96 14.78 -12.07
N ILE A 112 9.46 14.52 -10.86
CA ILE A 112 10.12 15.52 -10.02
C ILE A 112 11.30 16.18 -10.77
N PRO A 113 12.33 15.44 -11.23
CA PRO A 113 13.49 16.08 -11.89
C PRO A 113 13.19 16.62 -13.29
N TYR A 114 12.18 16.10 -14.00
CA TYR A 114 11.99 16.40 -15.43
C TYR A 114 10.86 17.39 -15.75
N ALA A 115 9.91 17.63 -14.85
CA ALA A 115 8.73 18.44 -15.16
C ALA A 115 8.52 19.61 -14.18
N ASN A 116 8.18 19.32 -12.92
CA ASN A 116 7.96 20.35 -11.91
C ASN A 116 8.23 19.79 -10.50
N GLN A 117 9.42 20.08 -9.97
CA GLN A 117 9.90 19.54 -8.71
C GLN A 117 8.92 19.80 -7.55
N ILE A 118 8.40 21.02 -7.42
CA ILE A 118 7.52 21.40 -6.30
C ILE A 118 6.19 20.66 -6.40
N PHE A 119 5.54 20.71 -7.56
CA PHE A 119 4.23 20.10 -7.75
C PHE A 119 4.28 18.58 -7.57
N PHE A 120 5.23 17.90 -8.22
CA PHE A 120 5.31 16.44 -8.16
C PHE A 120 5.80 15.92 -6.81
N SER A 121 6.53 16.72 -6.03
CA SER A 121 6.86 16.35 -4.64
C SER A 121 5.65 16.36 -3.72
N TRP A 122 4.69 17.28 -3.94
CA TRP A 122 3.39 17.22 -3.26
C TRP A 122 2.56 16.03 -3.72
N VAL A 123 2.52 15.75 -5.04
CA VAL A 123 1.80 14.59 -5.56
C VAL A 123 2.36 13.30 -4.97
N LEU A 124 3.69 13.16 -4.89
CA LEU A 124 4.36 12.02 -4.29
C LEU A 124 4.00 11.84 -2.81
N GLU A 125 4.06 12.91 -2.02
CA GLU A 125 3.67 12.89 -0.59
C GLU A 125 2.19 12.49 -0.40
N PHE A 126 1.29 13.05 -1.20
CA PHE A 126 -0.13 12.72 -1.15
C PHE A 126 -0.40 11.28 -1.58
N ALA A 127 0.26 10.79 -2.63
CA ALA A 127 0.11 9.42 -3.09
C ALA A 127 0.61 8.43 -2.03
N GLY A 128 1.79 8.68 -1.44
CA GLY A 128 2.34 7.85 -0.37
C GLY A 128 1.46 7.83 0.88
N THR A 129 0.95 8.99 1.31
CA THR A 129 0.00 9.08 2.43
C THR A 129 -1.30 8.34 2.12
N PHE A 130 -1.81 8.47 0.89
CA PHE A 130 -3.03 7.79 0.47
C PHE A 130 -2.85 6.27 0.41
N LEU A 131 -1.69 5.76 -0.04
CA LEU A 131 -1.33 4.34 0.05
C LEU A 131 -1.31 3.85 1.49
N ALA A 132 -0.76 4.64 2.42
CA ALA A 132 -0.73 4.29 3.83
C ALA A 132 -2.15 4.14 4.41
N MET A 133 -3.05 5.06 4.05
CA MET A 133 -4.47 4.99 4.44
C MET A 133 -5.19 3.79 3.80
N ILE A 134 -4.93 3.49 2.53
CA ILE A 134 -5.49 2.31 1.84
C ILE A 134 -5.04 1.02 2.55
N PHE A 135 -3.75 0.90 2.85
CA PHE A 135 -3.23 -0.26 3.58
C PHE A 135 -3.87 -0.39 4.95
N LEU A 136 -3.95 0.70 5.72
CA LEU A 136 -4.58 0.70 7.03
C LEU A 136 -6.05 0.27 6.94
N ALA A 137 -6.78 0.78 5.94
CA ALA A 137 -8.16 0.37 5.70
C ALA A 137 -8.25 -1.12 5.39
N LEU A 138 -7.44 -1.66 4.47
CA LEU A 138 -7.42 -3.08 4.14
C LEU A 138 -7.10 -3.93 5.38
N PHE A 139 -6.05 -3.57 6.11
CA PHE A 139 -5.66 -4.25 7.35
C PHE A 139 -6.82 -4.31 8.35
N LEU A 140 -7.45 -3.17 8.66
CA LEU A 140 -8.54 -3.11 9.63
C LEU A 140 -9.79 -3.86 9.15
N LEU A 141 -10.13 -3.73 7.87
CA LEU A 141 -11.31 -4.38 7.30
C LEU A 141 -11.14 -5.90 7.22
N ASP A 142 -9.95 -6.39 6.86
CA ASP A 142 -9.64 -7.82 6.83
C ASP A 142 -9.66 -8.42 8.24
N VAL A 143 -8.98 -7.78 9.20
CA VAL A 143 -8.98 -8.21 10.60
C VAL A 143 -10.40 -8.20 11.15
N TYR A 144 -11.19 -7.16 10.83
CA TYR A 144 -12.59 -7.09 11.23
C TYR A 144 -13.42 -8.25 10.63
N ASP A 145 -13.30 -8.54 9.34
CA ASP A 145 -14.09 -9.63 8.71
C ASP A 145 -13.69 -11.00 9.27
N VAL A 146 -12.39 -11.24 9.48
CA VAL A 146 -11.88 -12.49 10.06
C VAL A 146 -12.50 -12.78 11.42
N TRP A 147 -12.56 -11.79 12.31
CA TRP A 147 -12.96 -11.98 13.71
C TRP A 147 -14.42 -11.64 14.01
N LEU A 148 -14.96 -10.61 13.37
CA LEU A 148 -16.27 -10.02 13.66
C LEU A 148 -17.24 -10.05 12.47
N GLY A 149 -16.78 -10.51 11.30
CA GLY A 149 -17.61 -10.66 10.11
C GLY A 149 -18.77 -11.61 10.38
N LYS A 150 -20.00 -11.19 10.04
CA LYS A 150 -21.18 -12.04 10.19
C LYS A 150 -21.05 -13.27 9.29
N ALA A 151 -21.11 -14.45 9.90
CA ALA A 151 -21.07 -15.74 9.23
C ALA A 151 -22.48 -16.15 8.75
N ASP A 152 -23.23 -15.24 8.14
CA ASP A 152 -24.54 -15.58 7.54
C ASP A 152 -24.31 -16.43 6.28
#